data_AF-A0A0U5JGK6-F1
#
_entry.id   AF-A0A0U5JGK6-F1
#
_cell.length_a   1.000
_cell.length_b   1.000
_cell.length_c   1.000
_cell.angle_alpha   90.00
_cell.angle_beta   90.00
_cell.angle_gamma   90.00
#
_symmetry.space_group_name_H-M   'P 1'
#
loop_
_entity.id
_entity.type
_entity.pdbx_description
1 polymer ?
#
loop_
_entity_poly.entity_id
_entity_poly.type
_entity_poly.pdbx_seq_one_letter_code
_entity_poly.pdbx_strand_id
1 'polypeptide(L)'
;MIYSNPRWHASTLKKILTNEKYMGDALLQKTYTVDCLTKKRVANDGTVPQYYVNNDHEAIIPRELFARVQEEMKRRANIRQGVDGKRRVYSSKYALSSIVFCGYCGDMYRRTHWNNHGKKQIVWRCVTRLNAPGVECPARTLSEIQLQNLVLEAINKVLGGKQRAIKVLETNISEVVGNAHIEELERIKQQIEKQQTLLVKMMAASEDYSKVVDKIYALQKEQEEAMAANVNYKAGKERIQEMIEYLKSQPKRVTAYDEQLVRKLIEKITVYDDHLNFLFKSGIQIEIKG
;
A
#
# COMPACT_ATOMS: atom_id res chain seq x y z
N MET A 1 -18.76 -21.46 -27.78
CA MET A 1 -17.29 -21.41 -27.92
C MET A 1 -16.77 -20.21 -27.16
N ILE A 2 -16.19 -20.40 -25.97
CA ILE A 2 -15.51 -19.32 -25.27
C ILE A 2 -14.09 -19.30 -25.84
N TYR A 3 -13.77 -18.29 -26.66
CA TYR A 3 -12.40 -18.03 -27.06
C TYR A 3 -11.60 -17.67 -25.81
N SER A 4 -10.94 -18.66 -25.22
CA SER A 4 -9.89 -18.45 -24.23
C SER A 4 -8.73 -17.77 -24.96
N ASN A 5 -8.73 -16.44 -24.95
CA ASN A 5 -7.54 -15.70 -25.33
C ASN A 5 -6.47 -16.05 -24.27
N PRO A 6 -5.36 -16.71 -24.64
CA PRO A 6 -4.38 -17.20 -23.67
C PRO A 6 -3.62 -16.08 -22.94
N ARG A 7 -3.87 -14.81 -23.31
CA ARG A 7 -3.25 -13.64 -22.70
C ARG A 7 -4.20 -12.95 -21.74
N TRP A 8 -3.79 -12.89 -20.48
CA TRP A 8 -4.43 -12.08 -19.46
C TRP A 8 -4.28 -10.59 -19.75
N HIS A 9 -5.39 -9.86 -19.76
CA HIS A 9 -5.38 -8.40 -19.82
C HIS A 9 -5.25 -7.80 -18.41
N ALA A 10 -4.56 -6.65 -18.31
CA ALA A 10 -4.39 -5.93 -17.04
C ALA A 10 -5.72 -5.53 -16.40
N SER A 11 -6.74 -5.22 -17.21
CA SER A 11 -8.10 -4.93 -16.73
C SER A 11 -8.76 -6.14 -16.07
N THR A 12 -8.54 -7.34 -16.60
CA THR A 12 -9.04 -8.60 -16.02
C THR A 12 -8.37 -8.89 -14.69
N LEU A 13 -7.03 -8.75 -14.62
CA LEU A 13 -6.28 -8.91 -13.37
C LEU A 13 -6.74 -7.90 -12.31
N LYS A 14 -6.96 -6.64 -12.70
CA LYS A 14 -7.48 -5.62 -11.79
C LYS A 14 -8.84 -6.03 -11.22
N LYS A 15 -9.76 -6.53 -12.06
CA LYS A 15 -11.08 -7.00 -11.61
C LYS A 15 -10.99 -8.15 -10.62
N ILE A 16 -10.07 -9.09 -10.84
CA ILE A 16 -9.81 -10.20 -9.91
C ILE A 16 -9.31 -9.66 -8.57
N LEU A 17 -8.27 -8.83 -8.60
CA LEU A 17 -7.65 -8.31 -7.39
C LEU A 17 -8.57 -7.42 -6.56
N THR A 18 -9.59 -6.77 -7.17
CA THR A 18 -10.54 -5.91 -6.46
C THR A 18 -11.84 -6.59 -6.06
N ASN A 19 -12.02 -7.87 -6.38
CA ASN A 19 -13.30 -8.55 -6.15
C ASN A 19 -13.38 -9.07 -4.70
N GLU A 20 -14.33 -8.51 -3.94
CA GLU A 20 -14.56 -8.82 -2.53
C GLU A 20 -14.92 -10.29 -2.28
N LYS A 21 -15.41 -11.00 -3.30
CA LYS A 21 -15.70 -12.44 -3.23
C LYS A 21 -14.48 -13.28 -2.85
N TYR A 22 -13.27 -12.86 -3.24
CA TYR A 22 -12.07 -13.62 -2.87
C TYR A 22 -11.80 -13.62 -1.36
N MET A 23 -12.31 -12.63 -0.62
CA MET A 23 -12.25 -12.60 0.85
C MET A 23 -13.53 -13.12 1.54
N GLY A 24 -14.45 -13.73 0.78
CA GLY A 24 -15.68 -14.32 1.29
C GLY A 24 -16.87 -13.35 1.40
N ASP A 25 -16.72 -12.10 0.95
CA ASP A 25 -17.81 -11.11 1.00
C ASP A 25 -18.56 -11.03 -0.33
N ALA A 26 -19.79 -10.50 -0.29
CA ALA A 26 -20.58 -10.28 -1.50
C ALA A 26 -21.25 -8.90 -1.48
N LEU A 27 -20.98 -8.08 -2.50
CA LEU A 27 -21.78 -6.90 -2.77
C LEU A 27 -22.86 -7.25 -3.81
N LEU A 28 -24.11 -7.27 -3.36
CA LEU A 28 -25.29 -7.56 -4.16
C LEU A 28 -25.77 -6.30 -4.90
N GLN A 29 -26.51 -6.51 -6.00
CA GLN A 29 -27.14 -5.43 -6.77
C GLN A 29 -26.17 -4.36 -7.32
N LYS A 30 -24.95 -4.78 -7.72
CA LYS A 30 -23.97 -3.92 -8.43
C LYS A 30 -24.50 -3.34 -9.74
N THR A 31 -25.52 -3.96 -10.34
CA THR A 31 -26.20 -3.49 -11.54
C THR A 31 -27.71 -3.68 -11.41
N TYR A 32 -28.49 -2.81 -12.02
CA TYR A 32 -29.94 -2.91 -12.07
C TYR A 32 -30.45 -2.71 -13.50
N THR A 33 -31.67 -3.16 -13.76
CA THR A 33 -32.32 -3.02 -15.07
C THR A 33 -33.09 -1.70 -15.09
N VAL A 34 -32.72 -0.79 -15.99
CA VAL A 34 -33.38 0.53 -16.12
C VAL A 34 -34.72 0.39 -16.83
N ASP A 35 -34.75 -0.48 -17.83
CA ASP A 35 -35.92 -0.69 -18.69
C ASP A 35 -36.10 -2.19 -18.90
N CYS A 36 -37.28 -2.67 -18.50
CA CYS A 36 -37.67 -4.06 -18.56
C CYS A 36 -37.89 -4.56 -20.00
N LEU A 37 -38.25 -3.68 -20.94
CA LEU A 37 -38.48 -4.01 -22.34
C LEU A 37 -37.15 -4.19 -23.08
N THR A 38 -36.21 -3.26 -22.90
CA THR A 38 -34.89 -3.33 -23.53
C THR A 38 -33.88 -4.20 -22.77
N LYS A 39 -34.22 -4.66 -21.55
CA LYS A 39 -33.35 -5.41 -20.63
C LYS A 39 -31.99 -4.73 -20.41
N LYS A 40 -31.94 -3.40 -20.56
CA LYS A 40 -30.71 -2.61 -20.42
C LYS A 40 -30.30 -2.58 -18.95
N ARG A 41 -29.14 -3.18 -18.65
CA ARG A 41 -28.54 -3.16 -17.31
C ARG A 41 -27.49 -2.07 -17.23
N VAL A 42 -27.54 -1.28 -16.16
CA VAL A 42 -26.54 -0.25 -15.87
C VAL A 42 -25.88 -0.52 -14.51
N ALA A 43 -24.69 0.03 -14.32
CA ALA A 43 -24.04 0.02 -13.02
C ALA A 43 -24.90 0.79 -12.01
N ASN A 44 -25.02 0.24 -10.81
CA ASN A 44 -25.72 0.89 -9.72
C ASN A 44 -24.75 1.84 -9.00
N ASP A 45 -25.03 3.13 -9.11
CA ASP A 45 -24.29 4.26 -8.52
C ASP A 45 -24.92 4.78 -7.21
N GLY A 46 -25.88 4.02 -6.65
CA GLY A 46 -26.69 4.42 -5.50
C GLY A 46 -28.14 4.72 -5.85
N THR A 47 -28.52 4.65 -7.14
CA THR A 47 -29.92 4.81 -7.57
C THR A 47 -30.86 3.79 -6.89
N VAL A 48 -30.40 2.55 -6.70
CA VAL A 48 -31.15 1.52 -5.96
C VAL A 48 -30.30 0.99 -4.81
N PRO A 49 -30.91 0.49 -3.72
CA PRO A 49 -30.16 -0.06 -2.58
C PRO A 49 -29.13 -1.10 -3.01
N GLN A 50 -27.95 -1.04 -2.39
CA GLN A 50 -26.92 -2.06 -2.50
C GLN A 50 -26.75 -2.73 -1.14
N TYR A 51 -26.55 -4.04 -1.15
CA TYR A 51 -26.42 -4.81 0.07
C TYR A 51 -25.04 -5.46 0.10
N TYR A 52 -24.25 -5.08 1.10
CA TYR A 52 -22.96 -5.70 1.37
C TYR A 52 -23.16 -6.81 2.41
N VAL A 53 -22.79 -8.04 2.05
CA VAL A 53 -22.90 -9.22 2.90
C VAL A 53 -21.49 -9.66 3.29
N ASN A 54 -21.21 -9.62 4.58
CA ASN A 54 -19.96 -10.12 5.15
C ASN A 54 -20.02 -11.66 5.28
N ASN A 55 -18.93 -12.35 4.94
CA ASN A 55 -18.80 -13.81 5.06
C ASN A 55 -19.94 -14.61 4.38
N ASP A 56 -20.31 -14.21 3.17
CA ASP A 56 -21.31 -14.88 2.31
C ASP A 56 -20.91 -16.32 1.95
N HIS A 57 -19.61 -16.56 1.72
CA HIS A 57 -19.06 -17.87 1.41
C HIS A 57 -17.62 -18.03 1.93
N GLU A 58 -17.11 -19.25 1.85
CA GLU A 58 -15.72 -19.55 2.22
C GLU A 58 -14.74 -18.70 1.41
N ALA A 59 -13.91 -17.94 2.11
CA ALA A 59 -12.93 -17.07 1.51
C ALA A 59 -11.82 -17.87 0.80
N ILE A 60 -11.50 -17.50 -0.44
CA ILE A 60 -10.39 -18.08 -1.19
C ILE A 60 -9.05 -17.60 -0.62
N ILE A 61 -8.98 -16.34 -0.18
CA ILE A 61 -7.83 -15.74 0.47
C ILE A 61 -8.23 -15.05 1.78
N PRO A 62 -7.33 -14.98 2.78
CA PRO A 62 -7.60 -14.26 4.02
C PRO A 62 -7.89 -12.76 3.77
N ARG A 63 -8.81 -12.18 4.56
CA ARG A 63 -9.17 -10.75 4.49
C ARG A 63 -7.95 -9.84 4.64
N GLU A 64 -7.01 -10.21 5.51
CA GLU A 64 -5.75 -9.49 5.71
C GLU A 64 -4.90 -9.45 4.44
N LEU A 65 -4.81 -10.56 3.70
CA LEU A 65 -4.08 -10.61 2.44
C LEU A 65 -4.76 -9.77 1.36
N PHE A 66 -6.09 -9.83 1.28
CA PHE A 66 -6.87 -8.98 0.36
C PHE A 66 -6.66 -7.49 0.66
N ALA A 67 -6.68 -7.10 1.93
CA ALA A 67 -6.42 -5.72 2.37
C ALA A 67 -5.01 -5.26 1.98
N ARG A 68 -3.97 -6.07 2.22
CA ARG A 68 -2.59 -5.79 1.79
C ARG A 68 -2.49 -5.53 0.27
N VAL A 69 -3.22 -6.30 -0.54
CA VAL A 69 -3.29 -6.09 -2.00
C VAL A 69 -3.96 -4.75 -2.34
N GLN A 70 -5.07 -4.40 -1.69
CA GLN A 70 -5.73 -3.10 -1.91
C GLN A 70 -4.81 -1.93 -1.54
N GLU A 71 -4.11 -2.01 -0.41
CA GLU A 71 -3.11 -1.01 0.00
C GLU A 71 -2.01 -0.84 -1.04
N GLU A 72 -1.43 -1.95 -1.53
CA GLU A 72 -0.38 -1.92 -2.54
C GLU A 72 -0.90 -1.34 -3.87
N MET A 73 -2.15 -1.64 -4.25
CA MET A 73 -2.78 -1.03 -5.42
C MET A 73 -2.97 0.47 -5.27
N LYS A 74 -3.45 0.94 -4.10
CA LYS A 74 -3.55 2.37 -3.79
C LYS A 74 -2.19 3.04 -3.81
N ARG A 75 -1.16 2.42 -3.20
CA ARG A 75 0.22 2.91 -3.20
C ARG A 75 0.72 3.10 -4.64
N ARG A 76 0.58 2.09 -5.50
CA ARG A 76 0.98 2.15 -6.92
C ARG A 76 0.22 3.20 -7.72
N ALA A 77 -1.08 3.35 -7.48
CA ALA A 77 -1.92 4.34 -8.17
C ALA A 77 -1.59 5.79 -7.77
N ASN A 78 -1.12 5.99 -6.54
CA ASN A 78 -0.82 7.30 -5.97
C ASN A 78 0.63 7.76 -6.23
N ILE A 79 1.42 7.01 -7.00
CA ILE A 79 2.75 7.45 -7.42
C ILE A 79 2.60 8.60 -8.45
N ARG A 80 2.61 9.82 -7.94
CA ARG A 80 2.66 11.09 -8.69
C ARG A 80 4.02 11.74 -8.46
N GLN A 81 4.55 12.46 -9.45
CA GLN A 81 5.91 13.03 -9.38
C GLN A 81 6.07 14.34 -10.13
N GLY A 82 6.99 15.16 -9.62
CA GLY A 82 7.39 16.45 -10.18
C GLY A 82 6.33 17.53 -9.99
N VAL A 83 6.70 18.77 -10.31
CA VAL A 83 5.82 19.94 -10.23
C VAL A 83 4.53 19.74 -11.05
N ASP A 84 4.63 19.00 -12.17
CA ASP A 84 3.51 18.74 -13.08
C ASP A 84 2.44 17.76 -12.54
N GLY A 85 2.70 17.05 -11.44
CA GLY A 85 1.74 16.13 -10.81
C GLY A 85 1.29 14.93 -11.66
N LYS A 86 1.94 14.67 -12.81
CA LYS A 86 1.56 13.62 -13.75
C LYS A 86 1.71 12.22 -13.13
N ARG A 87 0.73 11.35 -13.38
CA ARG A 87 0.75 9.93 -12.97
C ARG A 87 1.85 9.19 -13.73
N ARG A 88 2.68 8.42 -13.02
CA ARG A 88 3.73 7.61 -13.63
C ARG A 88 3.38 6.13 -13.63
N VAL A 89 3.91 5.41 -14.61
CA VAL A 89 3.85 3.96 -14.66
C VAL A 89 4.84 3.41 -13.62
N TYR A 90 4.32 2.67 -12.65
CA TYR A 90 5.15 1.93 -11.71
C TYR A 90 5.93 0.83 -12.44
N SER A 91 7.25 0.74 -12.20
CA SER A 91 8.09 -0.34 -12.70
C SER A 91 8.88 -0.95 -11.55
N SER A 92 8.64 -2.22 -11.26
CA SER A 92 9.36 -2.98 -10.23
C SER A 92 10.58 -3.73 -10.76
N LYS A 93 10.99 -3.52 -12.03
CA LYS A 93 12.07 -4.28 -12.67
C LYS A 93 13.40 -4.14 -11.93
N TYR A 94 13.70 -2.95 -11.41
CA TYR A 94 14.91 -2.66 -10.65
C TYR A 94 14.53 -2.10 -9.28
N ALA A 95 15.22 -2.52 -8.21
CA ALA A 95 14.87 -2.10 -6.84
C ALA A 95 14.97 -0.60 -6.61
N LEU A 96 15.94 0.06 -7.25
CA LEU A 96 16.16 1.52 -7.14
C LEU A 96 15.14 2.33 -7.96
N SER A 97 14.42 1.67 -8.87
CA SER A 97 13.34 2.34 -9.60
C SER A 97 12.25 2.72 -8.62
N SER A 98 11.72 3.94 -8.76
CA SER A 98 10.65 4.48 -7.92
C SER A 98 10.97 4.83 -6.47
N ILE A 99 12.23 4.69 -6.02
CA ILE A 99 12.65 5.06 -4.65
C ILE A 99 13.77 6.12 -4.61
N VAL A 100 14.38 6.47 -5.75
CA VAL A 100 15.45 7.48 -5.82
C VAL A 100 14.88 8.82 -6.29
N PHE A 101 15.06 9.86 -5.48
CA PHE A 101 14.52 11.21 -5.67
C PHE A 101 15.61 12.25 -5.68
N CYS A 102 15.34 13.37 -6.36
CA CYS A 102 16.18 14.54 -6.40
C CYS A 102 15.88 15.45 -5.21
N GLY A 103 16.92 15.86 -4.50
CA GLY A 103 16.82 16.83 -3.39
C GLY A 103 16.46 18.26 -3.83
N TYR A 104 16.68 18.60 -5.10
CA TYR A 104 16.40 19.94 -5.62
C TYR A 104 14.95 20.11 -6.11
N CYS A 105 14.54 19.29 -7.08
CA CYS A 105 13.22 19.43 -7.71
C CYS A 105 12.17 18.45 -7.16
N GLY A 106 12.56 17.54 -6.26
CA GLY A 106 11.67 16.50 -5.72
C GLY A 106 11.25 15.40 -6.69
N ASP A 107 11.63 15.50 -7.97
CA ASP A 107 11.35 14.47 -8.98
C ASP A 107 12.26 13.24 -8.83
N MET A 108 11.90 12.10 -9.39
CA MET A 108 12.71 10.89 -9.31
C MET A 108 13.89 10.89 -10.27
N TYR A 109 14.85 10.03 -9.96
CA TYR A 109 15.86 9.60 -10.90
C TYR A 109 15.33 8.44 -11.78
N ARG A 110 15.69 8.47 -13.05
CA ARG A 110 15.43 7.41 -14.02
C ARG A 110 16.74 6.77 -14.43
N ARG A 111 16.74 5.44 -14.46
CA ARG A 111 17.80 4.62 -15.05
C ARG A 111 17.84 4.84 -16.56
N THR A 112 19.00 5.23 -17.09
CA THR A 112 19.20 5.54 -18.52
C THR A 112 20.48 4.89 -19.01
N HIS A 113 20.45 4.40 -20.25
CA HIS A 113 21.64 3.89 -20.92
C HIS A 113 22.39 5.06 -21.55
N TRP A 114 23.66 5.20 -21.20
CA TRP A 114 24.56 6.14 -21.84
C TRP A 114 25.55 5.37 -22.70
N ASN A 115 25.67 5.78 -23.96
CA ASN A 115 26.69 5.28 -24.87
C ASN A 115 27.64 6.43 -25.18
N ASN A 116 28.90 6.31 -24.77
CA ASN A 116 29.93 7.28 -25.09
C ASN A 116 31.10 6.55 -25.76
N HIS A 117 31.38 6.85 -27.03
CA HIS A 117 32.49 6.25 -27.80
C HIS A 117 32.59 4.71 -27.66
N GLY A 118 31.46 4.01 -27.76
CA GLY A 118 31.38 2.54 -27.66
C GLY A 118 31.34 1.98 -26.23
N LYS A 119 31.59 2.80 -25.20
CA LYS A 119 31.45 2.41 -23.80
C LYS A 119 30.01 2.63 -23.35
N LYS A 120 29.28 1.52 -23.20
CA LYS A 120 27.92 1.50 -22.65
C LYS A 120 28.00 1.50 -21.13
N GLN A 121 27.39 2.49 -20.49
CA GLN A 121 27.25 2.57 -19.03
C GLN A 121 25.80 2.87 -18.67
N ILE A 122 25.37 2.40 -17.50
CA ILE A 122 24.07 2.76 -16.96
C ILE A 122 24.26 3.88 -15.95
N VAL A 123 23.47 4.94 -16.13
CA VAL A 123 23.44 6.09 -15.23
C VAL A 123 22.02 6.37 -14.76
N TRP A 124 21.93 7.04 -13.62
CA TRP A 124 20.71 7.53 -13.03
C TRP A 124 20.70 9.04 -13.16
N ARG A 125 19.64 9.58 -13.78
CA ARG A 125 19.47 11.01 -14.00
C ARG A 125 18.11 11.49 -13.54
N CYS A 126 18.07 12.68 -12.95
CA CYS A 126 16.83 13.35 -12.59
C CYS A 126 15.89 13.46 -13.81
N VAL A 127 14.62 13.09 -13.65
CA VAL A 127 13.65 13.06 -14.74
C VAL A 127 13.30 14.44 -15.28
N THR A 128 13.20 15.46 -14.41
CA THR A 128 13.02 16.86 -14.85
C THR A 128 14.11 17.26 -15.83
N ARG A 129 15.38 16.98 -15.52
CA ARG A 129 16.53 17.25 -16.40
C ARG A 129 16.50 16.46 -17.72
N LEU A 130 15.79 15.33 -17.78
CA LEU A 130 15.65 14.52 -19.00
C LEU A 130 14.50 14.98 -19.89
N ASN A 131 13.36 15.36 -19.30
CA ASN A 131 12.11 15.56 -20.04
C ASN A 131 11.71 17.04 -20.21
N ALA A 132 12.25 17.97 -19.42
CA ALA A 132 11.81 19.37 -19.41
C ALA A 132 12.84 20.27 -20.10
N PRO A 133 12.68 20.58 -21.41
CA PRO A 133 13.44 21.65 -22.04
C PRO A 133 13.09 22.98 -21.35
N GLY A 134 14.09 23.68 -20.80
CA GLY A 134 13.95 24.99 -20.15
C GLY A 134 13.88 24.99 -18.62
N VAL A 135 13.78 23.82 -17.95
CA VAL A 135 13.91 23.71 -16.49
C VAL A 135 15.25 23.09 -16.14
N GLU A 136 16.20 23.91 -15.72
CA GLU A 136 17.52 23.44 -15.29
C GLU A 136 17.46 22.97 -13.84
N CYS A 137 17.33 21.66 -13.66
CA CYS A 137 17.58 21.03 -12.37
C CYS A 137 19.10 20.78 -12.23
N PRO A 138 19.77 21.32 -11.19
CA PRO A 138 21.24 21.20 -11.02
C PRO A 138 21.68 19.78 -10.64
N ALA A 139 20.73 18.87 -10.44
CA ALA A 139 20.95 17.49 -10.06
C ALA A 139 22.07 16.79 -10.83
N ARG A 140 23.06 16.29 -10.08
CA ARG A 140 24.14 15.45 -10.59
C ARG A 140 23.67 14.14 -11.20
N THR A 141 24.51 13.56 -12.05
CA THR A 141 24.30 12.23 -12.65
C THR A 141 25.08 11.19 -11.87
N LEU A 142 24.44 10.09 -11.48
CA LEU A 142 25.07 9.01 -10.73
C LEU A 142 25.27 7.78 -11.63
N SER A 143 26.41 7.11 -11.55
CA SER A 143 26.55 5.79 -12.18
C SER A 143 25.77 4.75 -11.38
N GLU A 144 25.29 3.69 -12.04
CA GLU A 144 24.59 2.58 -11.36
C GLU A 144 25.49 1.94 -10.28
N ILE A 145 26.77 1.76 -10.58
CA ILE A 145 27.76 1.19 -9.65
C ILE A 145 27.95 2.08 -8.42
N GLN A 146 28.13 3.40 -8.62
CA GLN A 146 28.27 4.34 -7.51
C GLN A 146 27.04 4.32 -6.61
N LEU A 147 25.84 4.37 -7.20
CA LEU A 147 24.60 4.35 -6.43
C LEU A 147 24.43 3.03 -5.66
N GLN A 148 24.76 1.88 -6.26
CA GLN A 148 24.71 0.58 -5.58
C GLN A 148 25.71 0.50 -4.41
N ASN A 149 26.92 1.06 -4.56
CA ASN A 149 27.92 1.09 -3.49
C ASN A 149 27.47 1.98 -2.32
N LEU A 150 26.90 3.15 -2.60
CA LEU A 150 26.35 4.03 -1.55
C LEU A 150 25.18 3.37 -0.82
N VAL A 151 24.32 2.65 -1.54
CA VAL A 151 23.24 1.84 -0.95
C VAL A 151 23.79 0.75 -0.03
N LEU A 152 24.85 0.05 -0.44
CA LEU A 152 25.50 -0.97 0.39
C LEU A 152 26.11 -0.36 1.65
N GLU A 153 26.74 0.81 1.55
CA GLU A 153 27.27 1.51 2.72
C GLU A 153 26.15 1.88 3.70
N ALA A 154 25.01 2.38 3.21
CA ALA A 154 23.86 2.71 4.05
C ALA A 154 23.30 1.49 4.77
N ILE A 155 23.11 0.39 4.04
CA ILE A 155 22.63 -0.86 4.60
C ILE A 155 23.60 -1.37 5.67
N ASN A 156 24.91 -1.36 5.40
CA ASN A 156 25.91 -1.82 6.36
C ASN A 156 25.98 -0.95 7.62
N LYS A 157 25.75 0.37 7.52
CA LYS A 157 25.62 1.24 8.71
C LYS A 157 24.41 0.84 9.57
N VAL A 158 23.27 0.52 8.95
CA VAL A 158 22.09 0.02 9.68
C VAL A 158 22.36 -1.36 10.29
N LEU A 159 22.95 -2.29 9.54
CA LEU A 159 23.23 -3.65 10.02
C LEU A 159 24.27 -3.67 11.15
N GLY A 160 25.28 -2.78 11.08
CA GLY A 160 26.23 -2.57 12.18
C GLY A 160 25.55 -2.08 13.46
N GLY A 161 24.46 -1.33 13.33
CA GLY A 161 23.58 -0.87 14.42
C GLY A 161 22.26 -1.64 14.53
N LYS A 162 22.18 -2.91 14.10
CA LYS A 162 20.88 -3.60 13.94
C LYS A 162 20.04 -3.63 15.22
N GLN A 163 20.66 -3.66 16.40
CA GLN A 163 19.93 -3.62 17.68
C GLN A 163 19.16 -2.30 17.87
N ARG A 164 19.77 -1.17 17.48
CA ARG A 164 19.09 0.13 17.48
C ARG A 164 17.95 0.14 16.48
N ALA A 165 18.15 -0.45 15.30
CA ALA A 165 17.12 -0.52 14.27
C ALA A 165 15.91 -1.36 14.70
N ILE A 166 16.15 -2.53 15.30
CA ILE A 166 15.10 -3.39 15.86
C ILE A 166 14.34 -2.63 16.96
N LYS A 167 15.04 -1.94 17.86
CA LYS A 167 14.39 -1.16 18.93
C LYS A 167 13.45 -0.07 18.40
N VAL A 168 13.87 0.68 17.37
CA VAL A 168 13.00 1.70 16.72
C VAL A 168 11.74 1.04 16.14
N LEU A 169 11.88 -0.11 15.48
CA LEU A 169 10.76 -0.85 14.92
C LEU A 169 9.79 -1.36 15.99
N GLU A 170 10.31 -1.86 17.11
CA GLU A 170 9.52 -2.29 18.27
C GLU A 170 8.77 -1.11 18.90
N THR A 171 9.39 0.07 19.01
CA THR A 171 8.72 1.30 19.48
C THR A 171 7.61 1.72 18.53
N ASN A 172 7.85 1.72 17.21
CA ASN A 172 6.81 2.03 16.24
C ASN A 172 5.61 1.07 16.33
N ILE A 173 5.85 -0.23 16.60
CA ILE A 173 4.75 -1.18 16.85
C ILE A 173 3.95 -0.79 18.10
N SER A 174 4.63 -0.33 19.17
CA SER A 174 3.98 0.03 20.43
C SER A 174 3.20 1.34 20.39
N GLU A 175 3.65 2.32 19.60
CA GLU A 175 2.99 3.63 19.45
C GLU A 175 1.73 3.55 18.57
N VAL A 176 1.67 2.58 17.67
CA VAL A 176 0.46 2.30 16.90
C VAL A 176 -0.52 1.57 17.82
N VAL A 177 -1.47 2.33 18.39
CA VAL A 177 -2.35 1.97 19.52
C VAL A 177 -3.15 0.68 19.28
N GLY A 178 -2.54 -0.46 19.57
CA GLY A 178 -3.15 -1.78 19.38
C GLY A 178 -4.27 -2.13 20.36
N ASN A 179 -4.22 -1.59 21.58
CA ASN A 179 -5.20 -1.94 22.62
C ASN A 179 -6.52 -1.16 22.44
N ALA A 180 -6.46 0.10 22.00
CA ALA A 180 -7.66 0.94 21.87
C ALA A 180 -8.62 0.42 20.78
N HIS A 181 -8.11 -0.03 19.62
CA HIS A 181 -8.97 -0.51 18.54
C HIS A 181 -9.65 -1.85 18.84
N ILE A 182 -9.01 -2.72 19.64
CA ILE A 182 -9.63 -3.99 20.06
C ILE A 182 -10.74 -3.71 21.08
N GLU A 183 -10.49 -2.85 22.06
CA GLU A 183 -11.49 -2.45 23.06
C GLU A 183 -12.68 -1.74 22.43
N GLU A 184 -12.44 -0.87 21.44
CA GLU A 184 -13.47 -0.16 20.69
C GLU A 184 -14.37 -1.10 19.89
N LEU A 185 -13.79 -2.06 19.16
CA LEU A 185 -14.55 -3.10 18.44
C LEU A 185 -15.44 -3.91 19.38
N GLU A 186 -14.93 -4.27 20.55
CA GLU A 186 -15.69 -5.05 21.52
C GLU A 186 -16.82 -4.23 22.16
N ARG A 187 -16.60 -2.94 22.42
CA ARG A 187 -17.65 -2.01 22.87
C ARG A 187 -18.77 -1.88 21.83
N ILE A 188 -18.43 -1.70 20.55
CA ILE A 188 -19.43 -1.57 19.47
C ILE A 188 -20.25 -2.86 19.35
N LYS A 189 -19.62 -4.04 19.39
CA LYS A 189 -20.33 -5.33 19.39
C LYS A 189 -21.35 -5.44 20.52
N GLN A 190 -20.95 -5.10 21.75
CA GLN A 190 -21.86 -5.12 22.90
C GLN A 190 -23.03 -4.14 22.74
N GLN A 191 -22.81 -2.98 22.13
CA GLN A 191 -23.88 -2.03 21.85
C GLN A 191 -24.87 -2.57 20.81
N ILE A 192 -24.38 -3.21 19.74
CA ILE A 192 -25.23 -3.85 18.72
C ILE A 192 -26.09 -4.94 19.38
N GLU A 193 -25.50 -5.82 20.17
CA GLU A 193 -26.22 -6.92 20.84
C GLU A 193 -27.32 -6.40 21.78
N LYS A 194 -27.04 -5.31 22.53
CA LYS A 194 -28.05 -4.61 23.35
C LYS A 194 -29.20 -4.07 22.50
N GLN A 195 -28.90 -3.42 21.36
CA GLN A 195 -29.95 -2.88 20.48
C GLN A 195 -30.76 -3.98 19.81
N GLN A 196 -30.14 -5.09 19.40
CA GLN A 196 -30.83 -6.26 18.84
C GLN A 196 -31.76 -6.89 19.86
N THR A 197 -31.34 -7.02 21.11
CA THR A 197 -32.18 -7.53 22.21
C THR A 197 -33.38 -6.60 22.46
N LEU A 198 -33.16 -5.28 22.41
CA LEU A 198 -34.24 -4.29 22.54
C LEU A 198 -35.23 -4.38 21.38
N LEU A 199 -34.74 -4.54 20.15
CA LEU A 199 -35.57 -4.70 18.96
C LEU A 199 -36.53 -5.90 19.09
N VAL A 200 -36.04 -7.06 19.54
CA VAL A 200 -36.88 -8.24 19.77
C VAL A 200 -37.98 -7.97 20.79
N LYS A 201 -37.67 -7.26 21.89
CA LYS A 201 -38.66 -6.89 22.91
C LYS A 201 -39.73 -5.93 22.35
N MET A 202 -39.32 -4.91 21.59
CA MET A 202 -40.24 -3.95 20.98
C MET A 202 -41.13 -4.58 19.90
N MET A 203 -40.57 -5.51 19.09
CA MET A 203 -41.36 -6.30 18.13
C MET A 203 -42.42 -7.15 18.84
N ALA A 204 -42.06 -7.82 19.95
CA ALA A 204 -43.02 -8.58 20.74
C ALA A 204 -44.12 -7.69 21.37
N ALA A 205 -43.80 -6.43 21.67
CA ALA A 205 -44.73 -5.44 22.22
C ALA A 205 -45.50 -4.64 21.14
N SER A 206 -45.26 -4.89 19.83
CA SER A 206 -45.81 -4.11 18.72
C SER A 206 -45.55 -2.59 18.80
N GLU A 207 -44.44 -2.19 19.41
CA GLU A 207 -44.02 -0.79 19.53
C GLU A 207 -43.27 -0.31 18.27
N ASP A 208 -43.27 1.00 18.00
CA ASP A 208 -42.48 1.58 16.91
C ASP A 208 -40.97 1.41 17.17
N TYR A 209 -40.32 0.62 16.32
CA TYR A 209 -38.91 0.26 16.42
C TYR A 209 -38.01 0.96 15.39
N SER A 210 -38.53 1.90 14.59
CA SER A 210 -37.76 2.56 13.51
C SER A 210 -36.43 3.14 14.02
N LYS A 211 -36.46 3.81 15.18
CA LYS A 211 -35.27 4.42 15.81
C LYS A 211 -34.23 3.39 16.26
N VAL A 212 -34.66 2.21 16.69
CA VAL A 212 -33.76 1.12 17.10
C VAL A 212 -33.08 0.53 15.88
N VAL A 213 -33.85 0.36 14.80
CA VAL A 213 -33.31 -0.11 13.50
C VAL A 213 -32.29 0.87 12.93
N ASP A 214 -32.59 2.17 12.91
CA ASP A 214 -31.65 3.21 12.46
C ASP A 214 -30.35 3.19 13.28
N LYS A 215 -30.47 3.00 14.60
CA LYS A 215 -29.33 2.91 15.51
C LYS A 215 -28.50 1.65 15.29
N ILE A 216 -29.13 0.51 15.01
CA ILE A 216 -28.42 -0.73 14.63
C ILE A 216 -27.64 -0.52 13.33
N TYR A 217 -28.26 0.08 12.32
CA TYR A 217 -27.56 0.38 11.06
C TYR A 217 -26.36 1.32 11.27
N ALA A 218 -26.52 2.36 12.09
CA ALA A 218 -25.41 3.26 12.42
C ALA A 218 -24.26 2.52 13.14
N LEU A 219 -24.56 1.70 14.14
CA LEU A 219 -23.57 0.92 14.88
C LEU A 219 -22.88 -0.14 14.01
N GLN A 220 -23.60 -0.77 13.07
CA GLN A 220 -23.03 -1.69 12.11
C GLN A 220 -22.04 -0.99 11.18
N LYS A 221 -22.38 0.21 10.71
CA LYS A 221 -21.45 1.01 9.91
C LYS A 221 -20.17 1.37 10.71
N GLU A 222 -20.34 1.80 11.95
CA GLU A 222 -19.21 2.09 12.85
C GLU A 222 -18.34 0.85 13.10
N GLN A 223 -18.97 -0.32 13.27
CA GLN A 223 -18.28 -1.60 13.38
C GLN A 223 -17.45 -1.92 12.15
N GLU A 224 -17.99 -1.71 10.94
CA GLU A 224 -17.28 -1.95 9.69
C GLU A 224 -16.05 -1.03 9.56
N GLU A 225 -16.20 0.25 9.88
CA GLU A 225 -15.11 1.22 9.86
C GLU A 225 -14.00 0.86 10.87
N ALA A 226 -14.37 0.51 12.11
CA ALA A 226 -13.45 0.07 13.15
C ALA A 226 -12.76 -1.25 12.78
N MET A 227 -13.49 -2.19 12.17
CA MET A 227 -12.94 -3.47 11.69
C MET A 227 -11.93 -3.26 10.57
N ALA A 228 -12.23 -2.38 9.61
CA ALA A 228 -11.30 -2.02 8.53
C ALA A 228 -10.02 -1.37 9.07
N ALA A 229 -10.14 -0.46 10.05
CA ALA A 229 -9.00 0.15 10.72
C ALA A 229 -8.13 -0.90 11.42
N ASN A 230 -8.74 -1.85 12.14
CA ASN A 230 -8.03 -2.92 12.83
C ASN A 230 -7.31 -3.88 11.85
N VAL A 231 -7.94 -4.24 10.72
CA VAL A 231 -7.29 -5.07 9.69
C VAL A 231 -6.05 -4.37 9.13
N ASN A 232 -6.13 -3.07 8.82
CA ASN A 232 -4.98 -2.30 8.33
C ASN A 232 -3.88 -2.20 9.41
N TYR A 233 -4.26 -2.01 10.68
CA TYR A 233 -3.34 -2.05 11.80
C TYR A 233 -2.59 -3.38 11.89
N LYS A 234 -3.33 -4.51 11.91
CA LYS A 234 -2.74 -5.86 11.98
C LYS A 234 -1.79 -6.11 10.79
N ALA A 235 -2.20 -5.74 9.58
CA ALA A 235 -1.36 -5.85 8.39
C ALA A 235 -0.08 -5.00 8.49
N GLY A 236 -0.15 -3.79 9.06
CA GLY A 236 1.00 -2.93 9.33
C GLY A 236 1.96 -3.54 10.37
N LYS A 237 1.41 -4.06 11.46
CA LYS A 237 2.17 -4.74 12.53
C LYS A 237 2.92 -5.97 12.00
N GLU A 238 2.24 -6.83 11.25
CA GLU A 238 2.85 -8.02 10.66
C GLU A 238 3.98 -7.66 9.69
N ARG A 239 3.82 -6.59 8.90
CA ARG A 239 4.88 -6.09 8.00
C ARG A 239 6.12 -5.66 8.76
N ILE A 240 5.96 -4.98 9.89
CA ILE A 240 7.10 -4.58 10.74
C ILE A 240 7.75 -5.82 11.37
N GLN A 241 6.95 -6.77 11.84
CA GLN A 241 7.44 -8.02 12.42
C GLN A 241 8.26 -8.85 11.41
N GLU A 242 7.74 -9.03 10.20
CA GLU A 242 8.45 -9.67 9.07
C GLU A 242 9.79 -8.97 8.78
N MET A 243 9.84 -7.64 8.89
CA MET A 243 11.06 -6.85 8.70
C MET A 243 12.05 -7.04 9.86
N ILE A 244 11.59 -7.11 11.11
CA ILE A 244 12.43 -7.40 12.28
C ILE A 244 13.07 -8.78 12.14
N GLU A 245 12.27 -9.80 11.80
CA GLU A 245 12.74 -11.17 11.60
C GLU A 245 13.77 -11.25 10.47
N TYR A 246 13.50 -10.53 9.38
CA TYR A 246 14.45 -10.44 8.28
C TYR A 246 15.75 -9.75 8.69
N LEU A 247 15.70 -8.63 9.42
CA LEU A 247 16.90 -7.96 9.96
C LEU A 247 17.71 -8.84 10.92
N LYS A 248 17.02 -9.67 11.72
CA LYS A 248 17.66 -10.64 12.63
C LYS A 248 18.40 -11.73 11.86
N SER A 249 17.83 -12.22 10.76
CA SER A 249 18.44 -13.28 9.93
C SER A 249 19.59 -12.81 9.03
N GLN A 250 19.69 -11.52 8.74
CA GLN A 250 20.78 -10.99 7.93
C GLN A 250 22.15 -11.02 8.67
N PRO A 251 23.25 -11.28 7.94
CA PRO A 251 24.60 -11.16 8.49
C PRO A 251 24.88 -9.71 8.92
N LYS A 252 25.86 -9.53 9.81
CA LYS A 252 26.26 -8.18 10.28
C LYS A 252 26.76 -7.27 9.15
N ARG A 253 27.21 -7.84 8.04
CA ARG A 253 27.74 -7.12 6.88
C ARG A 253 27.34 -7.80 5.59
N VAL A 254 26.93 -7.00 4.62
CA VAL A 254 26.60 -7.42 3.26
C VAL A 254 27.64 -6.84 2.30
N THR A 255 28.21 -7.70 1.46
CA THR A 255 29.31 -7.36 0.54
C THR A 255 28.85 -7.14 -0.90
N ALA A 256 27.65 -7.60 -1.26
CA ALA A 256 27.12 -7.53 -2.61
C ALA A 256 25.74 -6.88 -2.63
N TYR A 257 25.48 -6.09 -3.67
CA TYR A 257 24.20 -5.44 -3.87
C TYR A 257 23.11 -6.49 -4.15
N ASP A 258 22.08 -6.50 -3.30
CA ASP A 258 20.93 -7.39 -3.44
C ASP A 258 19.65 -6.55 -3.57
N GLU A 259 18.95 -6.73 -4.70
CA GLU A 259 17.70 -6.04 -4.94
C GLU A 259 16.58 -6.38 -3.94
N GLN A 260 16.54 -7.62 -3.42
CA GLN A 260 15.54 -8.01 -2.43
C GLN A 260 15.77 -7.29 -1.11
N LEU A 261 17.02 -7.19 -0.69
CA LEU A 261 17.44 -6.48 0.51
C LEU A 261 17.06 -4.99 0.42
N VAL A 262 17.34 -4.35 -0.72
CA VAL A 262 16.96 -2.95 -0.97
C VAL A 262 15.45 -2.75 -0.88
N ARG A 263 14.65 -3.60 -1.54
CA ARG A 263 13.18 -3.50 -1.50
C ARG A 263 12.61 -3.69 -0.10
N LYS A 264 13.27 -4.48 0.75
CA LYS A 264 12.82 -4.75 2.12
C LYS A 264 13.22 -3.66 3.10
N LEU A 265 14.37 -3.01 2.92
CA LEU A 265 14.92 -2.08 3.91
C LEU A 265 14.75 -0.60 3.56
N ILE A 266 14.88 -0.23 2.29
CA ILE A 266 14.91 1.17 1.88
C ILE A 266 13.52 1.61 1.43
N GLU A 267 13.08 2.74 1.97
CA GLU A 267 11.83 3.40 1.58
C GLU A 267 12.10 4.48 0.52
N LYS A 268 13.09 5.34 0.78
CA LYS A 268 13.40 6.49 -0.08
C LYS A 268 14.89 6.83 -0.05
N ILE A 269 15.43 7.22 -1.20
CA ILE A 269 16.78 7.76 -1.36
C ILE A 269 16.63 9.16 -1.95
N THR A 270 17.24 10.17 -1.31
CA THR A 270 17.22 11.55 -1.79
C THR A 270 18.64 11.97 -2.14
N VAL A 271 18.86 12.39 -3.38
CA VAL A 271 20.16 12.71 -3.94
C VAL A 271 20.38 14.22 -3.94
N TYR A 272 21.44 14.66 -3.27
CA TYR A 272 22.01 16.01 -3.35
C TYR A 272 23.37 15.96 -4.07
N ASP A 273 24.06 17.09 -4.15
CA ASP A 273 25.33 17.17 -4.89
C ASP A 273 26.51 16.49 -4.20
N ASP A 274 26.57 16.56 -2.87
CA ASP A 274 27.67 16.07 -2.03
C ASP A 274 27.29 14.84 -1.18
N HIS A 275 25.99 14.60 -0.98
CA HIS A 275 25.50 13.50 -0.15
C HIS A 275 24.19 12.89 -0.65
N LEU A 276 23.89 11.70 -0.15
CA LEU A 276 22.62 11.00 -0.30
C LEU A 276 21.99 10.76 1.07
N ASN A 277 20.69 11.06 1.17
CA ASN A 277 19.88 10.76 2.35
C ASN A 277 19.04 9.50 2.11
N PHE A 278 19.28 8.49 2.93
CA PHE A 278 18.58 7.21 2.92
C PHE A 278 17.54 7.19 4.03
N LEU A 279 16.27 7.08 3.66
CA LEU A 279 15.17 6.78 4.58
C LEU A 279 14.88 5.28 4.50
N PHE A 280 15.07 4.61 5.62
CA PHE A 280 14.73 3.20 5.78
C PHE A 280 13.25 3.06 6.12
N LYS A 281 12.66 1.91 5.80
CA LYS A 281 11.29 1.55 6.20
C LYS A 281 11.10 1.50 7.71
N SER A 282 12.20 1.42 8.46
CA SER A 282 12.20 1.57 9.92
C SER A 282 12.06 3.00 10.42
N GLY A 283 12.07 4.01 9.54
CA GLY A 283 12.10 5.42 9.91
C GLY A 283 13.51 5.97 10.17
N ILE A 284 14.54 5.10 10.19
CA ILE A 284 15.94 5.54 10.35
C ILE A 284 16.36 6.33 9.11
N GLN A 285 17.01 7.47 9.35
CA GLN A 285 17.62 8.27 8.31
C GLN A 285 19.14 8.17 8.42
N ILE A 286 19.81 7.93 7.29
CA ILE A 286 21.26 7.91 7.19
C ILE A 286 21.69 8.81 6.04
N GLU A 287 22.61 9.72 6.35
CA GLU A 287 23.32 10.51 5.36
C GLU A 287 24.63 9.80 4.99
N ILE A 288 24.92 9.74 3.68
CA ILE A 288 26.19 9.24 3.16
C ILE A 288 26.75 10.25 2.17
N LYS A 289 27.97 10.72 2.44
CA LYS A 289 28.75 11.52 1.51
C LYS A 289 29.18 10.65 0.35
N GLY A 290 29.02 11.13 -0.89
CA GLY A 290 29.31 10.33 -2.08
C GLY A 290 29.25 11.12 -3.35
#